data_AF-A0AAW8J6I7-F1
#
_entry.id   AF-A0AAW8J6I7-F1
#
_cell.length_a   1.000
_cell.length_b   1.000
_cell.length_c   1.000
_cell.angle_alpha   90.00
_cell.angle_beta   90.00
_cell.angle_gamma   90.00
#
_symmetry.space_group_name_H-M   'P 1'
#
loop_
_entity.id
_entity.type
_entity.pdbx_description
1 polymer ?
#
loop_
_entity_poly.entity_id
_entity_poly.type
_entity_poly.pdbx_seq_one_letter_code
_entity_poly.pdbx_strand_id
1 'polypeptide(L)'
;MFTLSRYYLWFLFFCFVYTIVTGLIAAWIPNEIAAALVTTPYLAAMITVLHIFLKRERRAPTSSERKYFTVVFLICFWLFNILGLLASLAYFSAQDPNVWQSFLSYLNHGQFLLMALGMVVLVSIPMVLITLWFYGKQAQRMALRLFGSSKK
;
A
#
# COMPACT_ATOMS: atom_id res chain seq x y z
N MET A 1 -9.77 13.40 -14.99
CA MET A 1 -9.70 12.24 -14.05
C MET A 1 -9.16 10.97 -14.71
N PHE A 2 -9.52 10.66 -15.97
CA PHE A 2 -9.02 9.49 -16.72
C PHE A 2 -7.49 9.38 -16.90
N THR A 3 -6.73 10.47 -16.76
CA THR A 3 -5.26 10.43 -16.89
C THR A 3 -4.58 9.73 -15.71
N LEU A 4 -5.13 9.84 -14.50
CA LEU A 4 -4.51 9.30 -13.29
C LEU A 4 -4.84 7.83 -13.02
N SER A 5 -5.99 7.34 -13.53
CA SER A 5 -6.47 5.98 -13.29
C SER A 5 -5.45 4.92 -13.67
N ARG A 6 -4.68 5.17 -14.72
CA ARG A 6 -3.57 4.30 -15.15
C ARG A 6 -2.51 4.11 -14.06
N TYR A 7 -2.13 5.17 -13.36
CA TYR A 7 -1.14 5.09 -12.29
C TYR A 7 -1.68 4.34 -11.07
N TYR A 8 -3.00 4.37 -10.85
CA TYR A 8 -3.65 3.57 -9.81
C TYR A 8 -3.62 2.08 -10.15
N LEU A 9 -3.86 1.72 -11.42
CA LEU A 9 -3.72 0.35 -11.89
C LEU A 9 -2.27 -0.14 -11.80
N TRP A 10 -1.30 0.71 -12.17
CA TRP A 10 0.11 0.40 -11.97
C TRP A 10 0.45 0.19 -10.50
N PHE A 11 -0.08 1.05 -9.61
CA PHE A 11 0.12 0.89 -8.18
C PHE A 11 -0.42 -0.45 -7.69
N LEU A 12 -1.66 -0.79 -8.04
CA LEU A 12 -2.28 -2.06 -7.67
C LEU A 12 -1.43 -3.25 -8.17
N PHE A 13 -1.02 -3.22 -9.42
CA PHE A 13 -0.21 -4.27 -10.04
C PHE A 13 1.14 -4.44 -9.32
N PHE A 14 1.91 -3.36 -9.15
CA PHE A 14 3.21 -3.45 -8.47
C PHE A 14 3.08 -3.81 -6.99
N CYS A 15 2.06 -3.28 -6.30
CA CYS A 15 1.81 -3.61 -4.90
C CYS A 15 1.50 -5.10 -4.76
N PHE A 16 0.70 -5.67 -5.65
CA PHE A 16 0.43 -7.11 -5.69
C PHE A 16 1.70 -7.92 -5.92
N VAL A 17 2.46 -7.60 -6.98
CA VAL A 17 3.70 -8.31 -7.32
C VAL A 17 4.70 -8.26 -6.17
N TYR A 18 4.93 -7.08 -5.59
CA TYR A 18 5.82 -6.93 -4.45
C TYR A 18 5.30 -7.64 -3.20
N THR A 19 3.98 -7.73 -3.00
CA THR A 19 3.41 -8.48 -1.88
C THR A 19 3.68 -9.98 -2.00
N ILE A 20 3.56 -10.54 -3.21
CA ILE A 20 3.95 -11.94 -3.46
C ILE A 20 5.43 -12.13 -3.16
N VAL A 21 6.29 -11.26 -3.68
CA VAL A 21 7.74 -11.35 -3.47
C VAL A 21 8.09 -11.26 -1.99
N THR A 22 7.55 -10.29 -1.25
CA THR A 22 7.82 -10.16 0.19
C THR A 22 7.21 -11.30 0.99
N GLY A 23 6.05 -11.83 0.59
CA GLY A 23 5.43 -12.99 1.24
C GLY A 23 6.27 -14.25 1.08
N LEU A 24 6.81 -14.48 -0.13
CA LEU A 24 7.76 -15.55 -0.38
C LEU A 24 9.01 -15.40 0.47
N ILE A 25 9.58 -14.19 0.59
CA ILE A 25 10.76 -13.93 1.44
C ILE A 25 10.42 -14.13 2.92
N ALA A 26 9.28 -13.61 3.38
CA ALA A 26 8.84 -13.68 4.78
C ALA A 26 8.67 -15.12 5.27
N ALA A 27 8.31 -16.06 4.38
CA ALA A 27 8.20 -17.48 4.72
C ALA A 27 9.53 -18.12 5.18
N TRP A 28 10.67 -17.49 4.91
CA TRP A 28 12.01 -18.02 5.24
C TRP A 28 12.70 -17.28 6.40
N ILE A 29 12.05 -16.31 7.03
CA ILE A 29 12.66 -15.41 8.02
C ILE A 29 11.83 -15.43 9.32
N PRO A 30 12.45 -15.23 10.51
CA PRO A 30 11.70 -15.10 11.77
C PRO A 30 10.58 -14.05 11.71
N ASN A 31 9.46 -14.34 12.39
CA ASN A 31 8.24 -13.54 12.34
C ASN A 31 8.45 -12.09 12.82
N GLU A 32 9.36 -11.86 13.76
CA GLU A 32 9.68 -10.53 14.28
C GLU A 32 10.25 -9.62 13.18
N ILE A 33 11.05 -10.19 12.28
CA ILE A 33 11.65 -9.49 11.14
C ILE A 33 10.66 -9.41 9.99
N ALA A 34 9.87 -10.47 9.76
CA ALA A 34 8.83 -10.49 8.73
C ALA A 34 7.77 -9.40 8.95
N ALA A 35 7.42 -9.08 10.21
CA ALA A 35 6.49 -8.00 10.54
C ALA A 35 6.94 -6.63 9.99
N ALA A 36 8.25 -6.37 9.94
CA ALA A 36 8.78 -5.13 9.37
C ALA A 36 8.59 -5.05 7.85
N LEU A 37 8.46 -6.19 7.16
CA LEU A 37 8.33 -6.25 5.71
C LEU A 37 6.90 -5.97 5.21
N VAL A 38 5.89 -6.02 6.09
CA VAL A 38 4.46 -5.90 5.71
C VAL A 38 4.15 -4.61 4.95
N THR A 39 4.83 -3.50 5.28
CA THR A 39 4.62 -2.21 4.59
C THR A 39 5.49 -2.02 3.35
N THR A 40 6.47 -2.91 3.13
CA THR A 40 7.45 -2.80 2.03
C THR A 40 6.81 -2.81 0.65
N PRO A 41 5.83 -3.69 0.34
CA PRO A 41 5.17 -3.71 -0.96
C PRO A 41 4.53 -2.37 -1.32
N TYR A 42 3.89 -1.73 -0.34
CA TYR A 42 3.28 -0.42 -0.51
C TYR A 42 4.32 0.64 -0.88
N LEU A 43 5.41 0.72 -0.09
CA LEU A 43 6.46 1.71 -0.30
C LEU A 43 7.14 1.51 -1.65
N ALA A 44 7.49 0.27 -2.00
CA ALA A 44 8.10 -0.06 -3.27
C ALA A 44 7.18 0.28 -4.46
N ALA A 45 5.88 -0.04 -4.36
CA ALA A 45 4.89 0.29 -5.39
C ALA A 45 4.71 1.80 -5.55
N MET A 46 4.56 2.53 -4.45
CA MET A 46 4.46 3.98 -4.43
C MET A 46 5.68 4.64 -5.10
N ILE A 47 6.89 4.18 -4.76
CA ILE A 47 8.13 4.70 -5.36
C ILE A 47 8.16 4.40 -6.86
N THR A 48 7.81 3.17 -7.25
CA THR A 48 7.81 2.73 -8.66
C THR A 48 6.86 3.58 -9.49
N VAL A 49 5.63 3.79 -9.01
CA VAL A 49 4.61 4.58 -9.71
C VAL A 49 5.03 6.05 -9.82
N LEU A 50 5.68 6.62 -8.79
CA LEU A 50 6.20 7.98 -8.90
C LEU A 50 7.24 8.08 -10.02
N HIS A 51 8.17 7.14 -10.13
CA HIS A 51 9.16 7.15 -11.20
C HIS A 51 8.51 7.07 -12.59
N ILE A 52 7.48 6.22 -12.74
CA ILE A 52 6.71 6.12 -13.98
C ILE A 52 6.01 7.46 -14.29
N PHE A 53 5.36 8.06 -13.29
CA PHE A 53 4.70 9.36 -13.42
C PHE A 53 5.68 10.45 -13.87
N LEU A 54 6.82 10.58 -13.18
CA LEU A 54 7.85 11.58 -13.49
C LEU A 54 8.36 11.42 -14.93
N LYS A 55 8.69 10.19 -15.35
CA LYS A 55 9.19 9.93 -16.71
C LYS A 55 8.16 10.23 -17.78
N ARG A 56 6.89 9.96 -17.52
CA ARG A 56 5.80 10.11 -18.50
C ARG A 56 5.29 11.54 -18.60
N GLU A 57 5.01 12.18 -17.47
CA GLU A 57 4.46 13.54 -17.43
C GLU A 57 5.56 14.61 -17.49
N ARG A 58 6.84 14.22 -17.33
CA ARG A 58 8.01 15.13 -17.29
C ARG A 58 7.91 16.22 -16.21
N ARG A 59 7.09 16.00 -15.18
CA ARG A 59 6.89 16.93 -14.05
C ARG A 59 6.57 16.18 -12.77
N ALA A 60 6.73 16.86 -11.64
CA ALA A 60 6.22 16.38 -10.36
C ALA A 60 4.67 16.44 -10.29
N PRO A 61 4.02 15.61 -9.45
CA PRO A 61 2.59 15.69 -9.18
C PRO A 61 2.19 17.06 -8.62
N THR A 62 1.02 17.55 -9.01
CA THR A 62 0.42 18.75 -8.42
C THR A 62 -0.12 18.47 -7.03
N SER A 63 -0.44 19.53 -6.27
CA SER A 63 -1.03 19.40 -4.92
C SER A 63 -2.32 18.59 -4.90
N SER A 64 -3.16 18.72 -5.94
CA SER A 64 -4.41 17.97 -6.06
C SER A 64 -4.14 16.50 -6.40
N GLU A 65 -3.29 16.22 -7.38
CA GLU A 65 -2.91 14.85 -7.76
C GLU A 65 -2.30 14.09 -6.59
N ARG A 66 -1.44 14.74 -5.81
CA ARG A 66 -0.84 14.16 -4.60
C ARG A 66 -1.88 13.67 -3.60
N LYS A 67 -2.94 14.44 -3.36
CA LYS A 67 -4.04 14.05 -2.46
C LYS A 67 -4.76 12.82 -3.01
N TYR A 68 -5.06 12.82 -4.32
CA TYR A 68 -5.69 11.67 -4.97
C TYR A 68 -4.82 10.41 -4.91
N PHE A 69 -3.51 10.52 -5.21
CA PHE A 69 -2.57 9.40 -5.07
C PHE A 69 -2.58 8.84 -3.65
N THR A 70 -2.52 9.70 -2.64
CA THR A 70 -2.51 9.29 -1.24
C THR A 70 -3.77 8.50 -0.87
N VAL A 71 -4.94 9.04 -1.20
CA VAL A 71 -6.23 8.39 -0.88
C VAL A 71 -6.38 7.09 -1.65
N VAL A 72 -6.12 7.08 -2.96
CA VAL A 72 -6.31 5.88 -3.78
C VAL A 72 -5.31 4.79 -3.39
N PHE A 73 -4.04 5.12 -3.15
CA PHE A 73 -3.07 4.11 -2.73
C PHE A 73 -3.44 3.51 -1.37
N LEU A 74 -3.91 4.32 -0.43
CA LEU A 74 -4.37 3.84 0.87
C LEU A 74 -5.59 2.92 0.74
N ILE A 75 -6.57 3.29 -0.10
CA ILE A 75 -7.74 2.45 -0.39
C ILE A 75 -7.30 1.14 -1.05
N CYS A 76 -6.43 1.19 -2.06
CA CYS A 76 -5.92 0.00 -2.72
C CYS A 76 -5.19 -0.94 -1.74
N PHE A 77 -4.40 -0.37 -0.84
CA PHE A 77 -3.69 -1.15 0.19
C PHE A 77 -4.66 -1.86 1.13
N TRP A 78 -5.64 -1.15 1.69
CA TRP A 78 -6.62 -1.77 2.60
C TRP A 78 -7.52 -2.75 1.90
N LEU A 79 -7.99 -2.44 0.68
CA LEU A 79 -8.78 -3.35 -0.12
C LEU A 79 -8.02 -4.66 -0.36
N PHE A 80 -6.75 -4.56 -0.71
CA PHE A 80 -5.90 -5.73 -0.92
C PHE A 80 -5.74 -6.57 0.36
N ASN A 81 -5.48 -5.94 1.50
CA ASN A 81 -5.36 -6.64 2.79
C ASN A 81 -6.68 -7.29 3.23
N ILE A 82 -7.81 -6.61 3.04
CA ILE A 82 -9.14 -7.17 3.37
C ILE A 82 -9.44 -8.37 2.45
N LEU A 83 -9.18 -8.27 1.15
CA LEU A 83 -9.35 -9.39 0.24
C LEU A 83 -8.44 -10.57 0.61
N GLY A 84 -7.19 -10.30 1.00
CA GLY A 84 -6.27 -11.32 1.49
C GLY A 84 -6.77 -12.01 2.77
N LEU A 85 -7.30 -11.23 3.73
CA LEU A 85 -7.93 -11.75 4.93
C LEU A 85 -9.13 -12.65 4.60
N LEU A 86 -10.04 -12.20 3.74
CA LEU A 86 -11.22 -12.95 3.34
C LEU A 86 -10.86 -14.22 2.55
N ALA A 87 -9.88 -14.15 1.65
CA ALA A 87 -9.39 -15.30 0.90
C ALA A 87 -8.75 -16.34 1.83
N SER A 88 -7.93 -15.88 2.79
CA SER A 88 -7.33 -16.76 3.80
C SER A 88 -8.40 -17.41 4.67
N LEU A 89 -9.39 -16.62 5.13
CA LEU A 89 -10.51 -17.10 5.92
C LEU A 89 -11.30 -18.17 5.16
N ALA A 90 -11.61 -17.95 3.88
CA ALA A 90 -12.31 -18.92 3.04
C ALA A 90 -11.49 -20.20 2.80
N TYR A 91 -10.18 -20.08 2.60
CA TYR A 91 -9.30 -21.23 2.41
C TYR A 91 -9.17 -22.08 3.68
N PHE A 92 -8.96 -21.46 4.84
CA PHE A 92 -8.83 -22.18 6.10
C PHE A 92 -10.17 -22.69 6.64
N SER A 93 -11.28 -21.97 6.42
CA SER A 93 -12.60 -22.45 6.84
C SER A 93 -13.09 -23.67 6.06
N ALA A 94 -12.61 -23.85 4.82
CA ALA A 94 -12.86 -25.06 4.05
C ALA A 94 -12.17 -26.30 4.65
N GLN A 95 -11.12 -26.11 5.45
CA GLN A 95 -10.37 -27.19 6.11
C GLN A 95 -10.85 -27.41 7.55
N ASP A 96 -11.19 -26.34 8.26
CA ASP A 96 -11.75 -26.37 9.61
C ASP A 96 -12.95 -25.40 9.72
N PRO A 97 -14.19 -25.93 9.79
CA PRO A 97 -15.39 -25.13 9.93
C PRO A 97 -15.41 -24.22 11.17
N ASN A 98 -14.63 -24.54 12.21
CA ASN A 98 -14.57 -23.72 13.42
C ASN A 98 -13.92 -22.36 13.17
N VAL A 99 -13.02 -22.24 12.19
CA VAL A 99 -12.31 -20.98 11.87
C VAL A 99 -13.29 -19.87 11.54
N TRP A 100 -14.34 -20.16 10.76
CA TRP A 100 -15.37 -19.19 10.43
C TRP A 100 -16.13 -18.72 11.68
N GLN A 101 -16.48 -19.66 12.56
CA GLN A 101 -17.24 -19.34 13.77
C GLN A 101 -16.41 -18.60 14.82
N SER A 102 -15.13 -18.94 14.95
CA SER A 102 -14.19 -18.19 15.76
C SER A 102 -14.04 -16.76 15.24
N PHE A 103 -13.92 -16.56 13.93
CA PHE A 103 -13.83 -15.23 13.34
C PHE A 103 -15.09 -14.38 13.63
N LEU A 104 -16.29 -14.93 13.42
CA LEU A 104 -17.55 -14.25 13.75
C LEU A 104 -17.66 -13.94 15.25
N SER A 105 -17.18 -14.84 16.12
CA SER A 105 -17.12 -14.59 17.56
C SER A 105 -16.22 -13.39 17.89
N TYR A 106 -15.02 -13.30 17.29
CA TYR A 106 -14.13 -12.15 17.50
C TYR A 106 -14.76 -10.83 17.04
N LEU A 107 -15.53 -10.83 15.94
CA LEU A 107 -16.24 -9.62 15.49
C LEU A 107 -17.28 -9.10 16.49
N ASN A 108 -17.83 -9.97 17.35
CA ASN A 108 -18.77 -9.55 18.40
C ASN A 108 -18.07 -8.94 19.64
N HIS A 109 -16.73 -9.04 19.74
CA HIS A 109 -15.99 -8.49 20.87
C HIS A 109 -15.58 -7.04 20.59
N GLY A 110 -16.18 -6.08 21.30
CA GLY A 110 -15.88 -4.66 21.12
C GLY A 110 -14.40 -4.29 21.32
N GLN A 111 -13.71 -4.97 22.24
CA GLN A 111 -12.26 -4.77 22.44
C GLN A 111 -11.43 -5.16 21.21
N PHE A 112 -11.79 -6.28 20.56
CA PHE A 112 -11.11 -6.73 19.34
C PHE A 112 -11.31 -5.71 18.20
N LEU A 113 -12.54 -5.23 18.00
CA LEU A 113 -12.83 -4.23 16.97
C LEU A 113 -12.08 -2.91 17.22
N LEU A 114 -12.02 -2.45 18.48
CA LEU A 114 -11.29 -1.25 18.85
C LEU A 114 -9.78 -1.40 18.60
N MET A 115 -9.21 -2.56 18.94
CA MET A 115 -7.80 -2.85 18.70
C MET A 115 -7.48 -2.93 17.20
N ALA A 116 -8.33 -3.61 16.42
CA ALA A 116 -8.19 -3.70 14.97
C ALA A 116 -8.26 -2.31 14.31
N LEU A 117 -9.23 -1.47 14.71
CA LEU A 117 -9.32 -0.08 14.26
C LEU A 117 -8.08 0.72 14.65
N GLY A 118 -7.58 0.55 15.87
CA GLY A 118 -6.35 1.18 16.34
C GLY A 118 -5.16 0.83 15.46
N MET A 119 -5.01 -0.45 15.08
CA MET A 119 -3.95 -0.91 14.17
C MET A 119 -4.13 -0.34 12.75
N VAL A 120 -5.37 -0.28 12.24
CA VAL A 120 -5.67 0.35 10.95
C VAL A 120 -5.22 1.80 10.93
N VAL A 121 -5.52 2.56 11.98
CA VAL A 121 -5.12 3.97 12.10
C VAL A 121 -3.60 4.10 12.25
N LEU A 122 -3.00 3.28 13.11
CA LEU A 122 -1.56 3.25 13.37
C LEU A 122 -0.75 3.01 12.10
N VAL A 123 -1.22 2.13 11.21
CA VAL A 123 -0.58 1.86 9.92
C VAL A 123 -0.91 2.95 8.89
N SER A 124 -2.16 3.40 8.84
CA SER A 124 -2.62 4.37 7.83
C SER A 124 -1.98 5.74 7.97
N ILE A 125 -1.80 6.25 9.19
CA ILE A 125 -1.25 7.59 9.43
C ILE A 125 0.18 7.72 8.84
N PRO A 126 1.15 6.86 9.18
CA PRO A 126 2.47 6.88 8.57
C PRO A 126 2.43 6.77 7.05
N MET A 127 1.55 5.92 6.50
CA MET A 127 1.41 5.75 5.05
C MET A 127 0.90 7.02 4.35
N VAL A 128 -0.06 7.72 4.95
CA VAL A 128 -0.54 9.00 4.45
C VAL A 128 0.58 10.05 4.50
N LEU A 129 1.28 10.16 5.63
CA LEU A 129 2.34 11.14 5.81
C LEU A 129 3.49 10.91 4.83
N ILE A 130 3.95 9.67 4.69
CA ILE A 130 5.05 9.34 3.79
C ILE A 130 4.66 9.57 2.33
N THR A 131 3.42 9.25 1.93
CA THR A 131 2.95 9.49 0.56
C THR A 131 2.85 10.97 0.25
N LEU A 132 2.29 11.78 1.17
CA LEU A 132 2.21 13.24 1.01
C LEU A 132 3.59 13.91 0.96
N TRP A 133 4.54 13.40 1.73
CA TRP A 133 5.92 13.90 1.70
C TRP A 133 6.64 13.49 0.40
N PHE A 134 6.52 12.22 0.02
CA PHE A 134 7.21 11.62 -1.11
C PHE A 134 6.71 12.17 -2.45
N TYR A 135 5.39 12.27 -2.64
CA TYR A 135 4.77 12.86 -3.83
C TYR A 135 4.79 14.39 -3.85
N GLY A 136 5.32 15.03 -2.80
CA GLY A 136 5.48 16.48 -2.70
C GLY A 136 6.93 16.93 -2.94
N LYS A 137 7.60 17.38 -1.88
CA LYS A 137 8.96 17.95 -1.96
C LYS A 137 9.99 16.97 -2.52
N GLN A 138 9.81 15.68 -2.27
CA GLN A 138 10.75 14.67 -2.79
C GLN A 138 10.56 14.45 -4.28
N ALA A 139 9.32 14.32 -4.75
CA ALA A 139 9.00 14.24 -6.19
C ALA A 139 9.52 15.47 -6.97
N GLN A 140 9.41 16.67 -6.40
CA GLN A 140 9.97 17.89 -7.00
C GLN A 140 11.49 17.81 -7.15
N ARG A 141 12.21 17.37 -6.11
CA ARG A 141 13.66 17.16 -6.16
C ARG A 141 14.05 16.13 -7.21
N MET A 142 13.29 15.03 -7.32
CA MET A 142 13.52 13.99 -8.33
C MET A 142 13.28 14.52 -9.76
N ALA A 143 12.20 15.28 -9.97
CA ALA A 143 11.90 15.90 -11.26
C ALA A 143 13.00 16.87 -11.72
N LEU A 144 13.49 17.71 -10.81
CA LEU A 144 14.58 18.64 -11.08
C LEU A 144 15.89 17.92 -11.45
N ARG A 145 16.20 16.81 -10.78
CA ARG A 145 17.37 15.99 -11.14
C ARG A 145 17.23 15.31 -12.50
N LEU A 146 16.03 14.86 -12.86
CA LEU A 146 15.77 14.15 -14.11
C LEU A 146 15.68 15.08 -15.33
N PHE A 147 15.15 16.29 -15.16
CA PHE A 147 14.80 17.19 -16.28
C PHE A 147 15.43 18.58 -16.19
N GLY A 148 15.89 19.00 -15.01
CA GLY A 148 16.49 20.32 -14.80
C GLY A 148 17.95 20.44 -15.25
N SER A 149 18.63 19.32 -15.54
CA SER A 149 20.03 19.33 -16.02
C SER A 149 20.19 19.66 -17.51
N SER A 150 19.10 19.87 -18.26
CA SER A 150 19.14 20.25 -19.69
C SER A 150 19.46 21.73 -19.95
N LYS A 151 19.99 22.46 -18.96
CA LYS A 151 20.51 23.83 -19.11
C LYS A 151 21.91 23.91 -18.53
N LYS A 152 22.90 23.39 -19.26
CA LYS A 152 24.28 23.88 -19.25
C LYS A 152 24.84 23.72 -20.65
#